data_AF-A0A6A4JFU8-F1
#
_entry.id   AF-A0A6A4JFU8-F1
#
_cell.length_a   1.000
_cell.length_b   1.000
_cell.length_c   1.000
_cell.angle_alpha   90.00
_cell.angle_beta   90.00
_cell.angle_gamma   90.00
#
_symmetry.space_group_name_H-M   'P 1'
#
loop_
_entity.id
_entity.type
_entity.pdbx_description
1 polymer ?
#
loop_
_entity_poly.entity_id
_entity_poly.type
_entity_poly.pdbx_seq_one_letter_code
_entity_poly.pdbx_strand_id
1 'polypeptide(L)'
;MGPPFFADLGKNARDIFNKGYNFGLLKLDIKTKTDTGVEFEIGGVQNLETKNVAGSLETKYKFKDFGISFSEKWNTDNILQLEVAASDICEGVKMSCMSIMTPRPPSDDEKSNGATDKILRFKNEYKNAIMAVNLESDFKAGGPTLGISGVFGLSGWLLGTALALDTETSKVMTYSLGMGFLTKDFILNTAVINKGTDFTGSIYHKVSDKLELGVFITWSADINVSESGVGCKYMVDPDTALRFKVNNNSILGAAYTHTLKEGVSVGLCAQINGKSLKEGGKKWNTDNELSTEVSVESLYEGLKVGCETSFIPKTAPVEQSQGAGDEGNKEQSKEKNEVSEQWFYSEKSLKLKSEYKNDVCALNLEALFKKSVLPNIKGGAVAGLGGWVIGGAAGADTSKQALTDYQFSMGYIIEDFVVNTTIARGMVFSASIYNKFNDSVESSVTMSYAINSKDMTIFGIGCRWHIDPDAVVRFKVDSKYMLGVGYSQKLRDGVSFSLSAMVSGKHPMEGNNNLGFSLELEA
;
A
#
# COMPACT_ATOMS: atom_id res chain seq x y z
N MET A 1 1.15 36.44 3.53
CA MET A 1 1.25 35.00 3.87
C MET A 1 2.50 34.81 4.71
N GLY A 2 2.45 33.96 5.74
CA GLY A 2 3.64 33.61 6.54
C GLY A 2 4.60 32.66 5.80
N PRO A 3 5.90 32.65 6.17
CA PRO A 3 6.95 31.92 5.45
C PRO A 3 6.72 30.40 5.39
N PRO A 4 7.26 29.68 4.39
CA PRO A 4 7.24 28.21 4.36
C PRO A 4 8.16 27.63 5.45
N PHE A 5 7.96 26.36 5.80
CA PHE A 5 8.96 25.62 6.59
C PHE A 5 10.24 25.41 5.77
N PHE A 6 11.38 25.14 6.43
CA PHE A 6 12.67 25.01 5.73
C PHE A 6 12.65 23.94 4.64
N ALA A 7 12.01 22.79 4.90
CA ALA A 7 11.86 21.69 3.93
C ALA A 7 11.00 22.05 2.71
N ASP A 8 10.22 23.13 2.76
CA ASP A 8 9.38 23.64 1.66
C ASP A 8 10.04 24.80 0.89
N LEU A 9 11.24 25.25 1.28
CA LEU A 9 12.01 26.23 0.51
C LEU A 9 12.32 25.69 -0.90
N GLY A 10 12.08 26.49 -1.94
CA GLY A 10 12.20 26.06 -3.34
C GLY A 10 11.23 24.95 -3.78
N LYS A 11 10.18 24.61 -3.00
CA LYS A 11 9.21 23.55 -3.33
C LYS A 11 8.55 23.75 -4.68
N ASN A 12 8.11 24.96 -5.01
CA ASN A 12 7.44 25.25 -6.28
C ASN A 12 8.35 24.95 -7.49
N ALA A 13 9.67 25.21 -7.38
CA ALA A 13 10.61 24.83 -8.42
C ALA A 13 10.75 23.31 -8.52
N ARG A 14 10.94 22.61 -7.39
CA ARG A 14 10.98 21.13 -7.33
C ARG A 14 9.70 20.48 -7.90
N ASP A 15 8.54 21.08 -7.66
CA ASP A 15 7.23 20.64 -8.16
C ASP A 15 7.09 20.76 -9.69
N ILE A 16 7.88 21.62 -10.35
CA ILE A 16 7.98 21.64 -11.83
C ILE A 16 8.74 20.41 -12.34
N PHE A 17 9.84 20.01 -11.67
CA PHE A 17 10.69 18.90 -12.11
C PHE A 17 10.21 17.50 -11.68
N ASN A 18 9.41 17.41 -10.61
CA ASN A 18 9.06 16.13 -9.99
C ASN A 18 7.61 15.67 -10.26
N LYS A 19 6.61 16.55 -10.10
CA LYS A 19 5.19 16.14 -10.23
C LYS A 19 4.83 15.78 -11.67
N GLY A 20 4.10 14.68 -11.85
CA GLY A 20 3.70 14.15 -13.16
C GLY A 20 4.81 13.44 -13.95
N TYR A 21 5.98 13.20 -13.33
CA TYR A 21 7.09 12.46 -13.94
C TYR A 21 7.35 11.16 -13.16
N ASN A 22 6.87 10.05 -13.71
CA ASN A 22 7.00 8.71 -13.13
C ASN A 22 7.74 7.79 -14.11
N PHE A 23 8.89 8.23 -14.62
CA PHE A 23 9.66 7.47 -15.61
C PHE A 23 10.12 6.11 -15.07
N GLY A 24 10.12 5.11 -15.93
CA GLY A 24 10.38 3.73 -15.57
C GLY A 24 9.26 3.07 -14.77
N LEU A 25 8.08 3.70 -14.59
CA LEU A 25 7.01 3.21 -13.73
C LEU A 25 5.64 3.10 -14.43
N LEU A 26 4.86 2.09 -14.05
CA LEU A 26 3.40 2.08 -14.18
C LEU A 26 2.81 2.35 -12.79
N LYS A 27 2.14 3.49 -12.63
CA LYS A 27 1.63 3.98 -11.35
C LYS A 27 0.09 4.04 -11.33
N LEU A 28 -0.50 3.63 -10.22
CA LEU A 28 -1.92 3.71 -9.93
C LEU A 28 -2.08 4.33 -8.54
N ASP A 29 -2.76 5.46 -8.43
CA ASP A 29 -3.25 5.96 -7.14
C ASP A 29 -4.77 5.87 -7.09
N ILE A 30 -5.32 5.44 -5.96
CA ILE A 30 -6.74 5.52 -5.67
C ILE A 30 -6.90 6.20 -4.31
N LYS A 31 -7.52 7.38 -4.29
CA LYS A 31 -7.93 8.04 -3.05
C LYS A 31 -9.43 7.97 -2.89
N THR A 32 -9.92 7.84 -1.67
CA THR A 32 -11.35 7.91 -1.35
C THR A 32 -11.59 8.75 -0.12
N LYS A 33 -12.85 9.17 0.05
CA LYS A 33 -13.28 9.93 1.22
C LYS A 33 -14.72 9.57 1.56
N THR A 34 -14.96 9.14 2.79
CA THR A 34 -16.32 8.92 3.30
C THR A 34 -16.93 10.24 3.78
N ASP A 35 -18.27 10.30 3.84
CA ASP A 35 -18.98 11.44 4.43
C ASP A 35 -18.66 11.61 5.92
N THR A 36 -18.35 10.50 6.61
CA THR A 36 -17.82 10.48 7.99
C THR A 36 -16.39 11.03 8.12
N GLY A 37 -15.72 11.38 7.02
CA GLY A 37 -14.41 12.03 7.04
C GLY A 37 -13.20 11.10 7.18
N VAL A 38 -13.37 9.80 6.91
CA VAL A 38 -12.26 8.87 6.67
C VAL A 38 -11.75 9.08 5.25
N GLU A 39 -10.46 9.34 5.10
CA GLU A 39 -9.76 9.43 3.83
C GLU A 39 -8.88 8.19 3.66
N PHE A 40 -8.93 7.52 2.50
CA PHE A 40 -7.97 6.49 2.12
C PHE A 40 -7.15 6.97 0.92
N GLU A 41 -5.88 6.58 0.84
CA GLU A 41 -4.99 6.80 -0.30
C GLU A 41 -4.17 5.52 -0.54
N ILE A 42 -4.26 4.98 -1.74
CA ILE A 42 -3.84 3.62 -2.09
C ILE A 42 -2.94 3.73 -3.31
N GLY A 43 -1.63 3.54 -3.13
CA GLY A 43 -0.65 3.59 -4.20
C GLY A 43 -0.25 2.20 -4.68
N GLY A 44 -0.12 2.01 -5.98
CA GLY A 44 0.50 0.86 -6.62
C GLY A 44 1.50 1.33 -7.67
N VAL A 45 2.73 0.82 -7.63
CA VAL A 45 3.83 1.23 -8.51
C VAL A 45 4.56 0.00 -9.01
N GLN A 46 4.38 -0.37 -10.28
CA GLN A 46 5.26 -1.33 -10.95
C GLN A 46 6.43 -0.61 -11.60
N ASN A 47 7.66 -0.97 -11.25
CA ASN A 47 8.83 -0.57 -12.00
C ASN A 47 8.95 -1.43 -13.26
N LEU A 48 9.05 -0.78 -14.42
CA LEU A 48 8.96 -1.38 -15.76
C LEU A 48 10.26 -2.03 -16.21
N GLU A 49 11.41 -1.65 -15.66
CA GLU A 49 12.70 -2.30 -15.91
C GLU A 49 12.79 -3.60 -15.10
N THR A 50 12.87 -3.47 -13.77
CA THR A 50 13.05 -4.58 -12.82
C THR A 50 11.84 -5.50 -12.70
N LYS A 51 10.65 -5.06 -13.13
CA LYS A 51 9.33 -5.69 -12.96
C LYS A 51 8.78 -5.73 -11.53
N ASN A 52 9.55 -5.29 -10.52
CA ASN A 52 9.11 -5.18 -9.12
C ASN A 52 7.84 -4.36 -9.03
N VAL A 53 6.93 -4.70 -8.11
CA VAL A 53 5.77 -3.87 -7.79
C VAL A 53 5.80 -3.54 -6.31
N ALA A 54 5.82 -2.25 -6.02
CA ALA A 54 5.60 -1.71 -4.69
C ALA A 54 4.13 -1.26 -4.55
N GLY A 55 3.66 -1.17 -3.31
CA GLY A 55 2.32 -0.73 -2.99
C GLY A 55 2.26 -0.09 -1.63
N SER A 56 1.30 0.81 -1.45
CA SER A 56 1.10 1.57 -0.23
C SER A 56 -0.38 1.76 0.06
N LEU A 57 -0.69 1.84 1.35
CA LEU A 57 -1.97 2.24 1.90
C LEU A 57 -1.70 3.36 2.89
N GLU A 58 -2.49 4.43 2.83
CA GLU A 58 -2.61 5.44 3.86
C GLU A 58 -4.09 5.62 4.21
N THR A 59 -4.46 5.37 5.45
CA THR A 59 -5.79 5.67 6.01
C THR A 59 -5.64 6.89 6.92
N LYS A 60 -6.51 7.89 6.80
CA LYS A 60 -6.50 9.09 7.65
C LYS A 60 -7.91 9.44 8.11
N TYR A 61 -8.11 9.49 9.42
CA TYR A 61 -9.37 9.87 10.04
C TYR A 61 -9.24 11.20 10.78
N LYS A 62 -10.23 12.09 10.66
CA LYS A 62 -10.17 13.48 11.14
C LYS A 62 -11.31 13.78 12.11
N PHE A 63 -11.02 13.74 13.41
CA PHE A 63 -11.87 14.25 14.48
C PHE A 63 -11.85 15.79 14.48
N LYS A 64 -12.53 16.41 13.50
CA LYS A 64 -12.54 17.86 13.29
C LYS A 64 -12.87 18.64 14.56
N ASP A 65 -13.84 18.16 15.32
CA ASP A 65 -14.38 18.81 16.52
C ASP A 65 -13.34 18.95 17.66
N PHE A 66 -12.24 18.19 17.59
CA PHE A 66 -11.14 18.21 18.55
C PHE A 66 -9.79 18.65 17.93
N GLY A 67 -9.75 18.98 16.63
CA GLY A 67 -8.51 19.27 15.89
C GLY A 67 -7.58 18.08 15.68
N ILE A 68 -8.01 16.85 16.05
CA ILE A 68 -7.17 15.65 16.02
C ILE A 68 -7.38 14.87 14.71
N SER A 69 -6.28 14.37 14.15
CA SER A 69 -6.29 13.39 13.06
C SER A 69 -5.38 12.21 13.36
N PHE A 70 -5.88 11.01 13.10
CA PHE A 70 -5.11 9.78 13.13
C PHE A 70 -4.79 9.38 11.69
N SER A 71 -3.57 8.91 11.42
CA SER A 71 -3.25 8.27 10.15
C SER A 71 -2.40 7.02 10.32
N GLU A 72 -2.80 5.96 9.63
CA GLU A 72 -2.05 4.73 9.46
C GLU A 72 -1.52 4.68 8.03
N LYS A 73 -0.22 4.43 7.85
CA LYS A 73 0.40 4.22 6.55
C LYS A 73 1.19 2.93 6.56
N TRP A 74 0.95 2.06 5.56
CA TRP A 74 1.64 0.78 5.43
C TRP A 74 2.07 0.55 3.99
N ASN A 75 3.13 -0.21 3.75
CA ASN A 75 3.64 -0.50 2.42
C ASN A 75 4.09 -1.96 2.23
N THR A 76 4.44 -2.30 1.00
CA THR A 76 4.97 -3.61 0.58
C THR A 76 6.27 -4.03 1.25
N ASP A 77 7.03 -3.10 1.83
CA ASP A 77 8.26 -3.39 2.57
C ASP A 77 7.98 -3.66 4.07
N ASN A 78 6.70 -3.67 4.46
CA ASN A 78 6.18 -3.71 5.84
C ASN A 78 6.44 -2.47 6.68
N ILE A 79 6.85 -1.34 6.10
CA ILE A 79 7.04 -0.09 6.87
C ILE A 79 5.66 0.40 7.30
N LEU A 80 5.34 0.18 8.57
CA LEU A 80 4.10 0.62 9.22
C LEU A 80 4.36 1.93 9.95
N GLN A 81 3.50 2.93 9.74
CA GLN A 81 3.55 4.24 10.37
C GLN A 81 2.18 4.53 10.98
N LEU A 82 2.15 4.84 12.27
CA LEU A 82 0.94 5.22 13.00
C LEU A 82 1.16 6.63 13.58
N GLU A 83 0.52 7.63 12.99
CA GLU A 83 0.60 9.04 13.41
C GLU A 83 -0.69 9.47 14.12
N VAL A 84 -0.55 10.08 15.29
CA VAL A 84 -1.57 10.91 15.92
C VAL A 84 -1.11 12.35 15.82
N ALA A 85 -1.82 13.17 15.06
CA ALA A 85 -1.55 14.60 14.92
C ALA A 85 -2.69 15.42 15.53
N ALA A 86 -2.35 16.49 16.23
CA ALA A 86 -3.28 17.48 16.73
C ALA A 86 -2.92 18.85 16.13
N SER A 87 -3.87 19.41 15.39
CA SER A 87 -3.81 20.73 14.78
C SER A 87 -4.70 21.68 15.56
N ASP A 88 -4.51 22.99 15.41
CA ASP A 88 -5.44 24.03 15.86
C ASP A 88 -5.68 24.09 17.39
N ILE A 89 -4.89 23.38 18.21
CA ILE A 89 -4.85 23.52 19.69
C ILE A 89 -4.54 24.98 20.07
N CYS A 90 -3.61 25.59 19.33
CA CYS A 90 -3.23 27.00 19.41
C CYS A 90 -3.03 27.53 17.99
N GLU A 91 -3.26 28.83 17.75
CA GLU A 91 -3.11 29.42 16.42
C GLU A 91 -1.70 29.18 15.85
N GLY A 92 -1.65 28.54 14.67
CA GLY A 92 -0.41 28.26 13.97
C GLY A 92 0.42 27.11 14.54
N VAL A 93 -0.04 26.41 15.58
CA VAL A 93 0.62 25.22 16.16
C VAL A 93 0.02 23.94 15.59
N LYS A 94 0.89 23.00 15.21
CA LYS A 94 0.53 21.60 14.95
C LYS A 94 1.55 20.69 15.62
N MET A 95 1.07 19.68 16.33
CA MET A 95 1.89 18.65 16.97
C MET A 95 1.55 17.29 16.37
N SER A 96 2.51 16.37 16.27
CA SER A 96 2.22 14.96 16.03
C SER A 96 3.21 14.02 16.70
N CYS A 97 2.72 12.81 16.96
CA CYS A 97 3.46 11.67 17.48
C CYS A 97 3.26 10.52 16.49
N MET A 98 4.35 10.00 15.91
CA MET A 98 4.34 8.96 14.90
C MET A 98 5.21 7.79 15.34
N SER A 99 4.62 6.60 15.45
CA SER A 99 5.37 5.34 15.58
C SER A 99 5.66 4.79 14.18
N ILE A 100 6.93 4.58 13.86
CA ILE A 100 7.39 3.95 12.62
C ILE A 100 8.01 2.60 12.98
N MET A 101 7.55 1.53 12.34
CA MET A 101 8.10 0.18 12.48
C MET A 101 8.55 -0.35 11.13
N THR A 102 9.83 -0.73 11.03
CA THR A 102 10.45 -1.28 9.83
C THR A 102 11.05 -2.66 10.16
N PRO A 103 10.38 -3.76 9.78
CA PRO A 103 10.94 -5.11 9.90
C PRO A 103 12.19 -5.24 9.03
N ARG A 104 13.33 -5.65 9.62
CA ARG A 104 14.53 -5.93 8.84
C ARG A 104 14.40 -7.31 8.16
N PRO A 105 14.88 -7.47 6.92
CA PRO A 105 15.01 -8.79 6.33
C PRO A 105 16.01 -9.65 7.13
N PRO A 106 15.87 -10.99 7.12
CA PRO A 106 16.86 -11.90 7.67
C PRO A 106 18.29 -11.60 7.21
N SER A 107 19.22 -11.66 8.15
CA SER A 107 20.64 -11.34 8.01
C SER A 107 21.49 -12.43 8.66
N ASP A 108 22.70 -12.64 8.16
CA ASP A 108 23.62 -13.67 8.68
C ASP A 108 24.16 -13.36 10.10
N ASP A 109 24.00 -12.12 10.57
CA ASP A 109 24.22 -11.73 11.97
C ASP A 109 22.99 -12.09 12.82
N GLU A 110 23.13 -13.13 13.65
CA GLU A 110 22.09 -13.67 14.53
C GLU A 110 21.42 -12.61 15.42
N LYS A 111 22.11 -11.51 15.76
CA LYS A 111 21.56 -10.44 16.61
C LYS A 111 20.57 -9.53 15.89
N SER A 112 20.58 -9.50 14.57
CA SER A 112 19.71 -8.66 13.74
C SER A 112 18.68 -9.45 12.94
N ASN A 113 18.79 -10.79 12.91
CA ASN A 113 17.86 -11.68 12.24
C ASN A 113 16.46 -11.63 12.88
N GLY A 114 15.47 -11.07 12.17
CA GLY A 114 14.12 -10.80 12.69
C GLY A 114 13.99 -9.53 13.53
N ALA A 115 15.02 -8.69 13.62
CA ALA A 115 14.93 -7.41 14.32
C ALA A 115 13.96 -6.45 13.59
N THR A 116 13.19 -5.68 14.36
CA THR A 116 12.34 -4.60 13.84
C THR A 116 12.90 -3.27 14.32
N ASP A 117 13.28 -2.39 13.39
CA ASP A 117 13.59 -1.01 13.72
C ASP A 117 12.31 -0.29 14.15
N LYS A 118 12.38 0.39 15.28
CA LYS A 118 11.27 1.15 15.87
C LYS A 118 11.75 2.57 16.12
N ILE A 119 11.05 3.54 15.53
CA ILE A 119 11.28 4.96 15.72
C ILE A 119 9.99 5.56 16.27
N LEU A 120 10.08 6.29 17.38
CA LEU A 120 9.00 7.14 17.87
C LEU A 120 9.37 8.59 17.57
N ARG A 121 8.71 9.16 16.56
CA ARG A 121 8.94 10.52 16.05
C ARG A 121 7.94 11.47 16.68
N PHE A 122 8.43 12.53 17.33
CA PHE A 122 7.60 13.68 17.70
C PHE A 122 7.89 14.83 16.76
N LYS A 123 6.85 15.43 16.18
CA LYS A 123 6.96 16.60 15.29
C LYS A 123 6.17 17.76 15.86
N ASN A 124 6.77 18.94 15.91
CA ASN A 124 6.18 20.13 16.50
C ASN A 124 6.42 21.31 15.55
N GLU A 125 5.37 21.71 14.85
CA GLU A 125 5.36 22.78 13.86
C GLU A 125 4.68 24.02 14.47
N TYR A 126 5.33 25.18 14.38
CA TYR A 126 4.74 26.49 14.70
C TYR A 126 4.93 27.46 13.55
N LYS A 127 3.88 28.16 13.13
CA LYS A 127 3.94 29.14 12.05
C LYS A 127 3.01 30.33 12.29
N ASN A 128 3.53 31.53 12.07
CA ASN A 128 2.76 32.78 12.09
C ASN A 128 3.07 33.63 10.84
N ALA A 129 2.72 34.92 10.87
CA ALA A 129 2.93 35.85 9.75
C ALA A 129 4.41 36.11 9.39
N ILE A 130 5.36 35.93 10.32
CA ILE A 130 6.77 36.30 10.16
C ILE A 130 7.76 35.15 10.38
N MET A 131 7.34 34.01 10.95
CA MET A 131 8.21 32.85 11.15
C MET A 131 7.49 31.51 10.97
N ALA A 132 8.24 30.49 10.60
CA ALA A 132 7.81 29.08 10.56
C ALA A 132 8.95 28.20 11.12
N VAL A 133 8.67 27.44 12.17
CA VAL A 133 9.61 26.63 12.95
C VAL A 133 9.12 25.19 13.02
N ASN A 134 10.01 24.21 12.88
CA ASN A 134 9.72 22.78 13.05
C ASN A 134 10.79 22.14 13.93
N LEU A 135 10.37 21.41 14.96
CA LEU A 135 11.19 20.55 15.82
C LEU A 135 10.72 19.10 15.63
N GLU A 136 11.63 18.23 15.16
CA GLU A 136 11.38 16.84 14.82
C GLU A 136 12.37 15.94 15.59
N SER A 137 11.85 15.10 16.49
CA SER A 137 12.62 14.34 17.47
C SER A 137 12.37 12.83 17.30
N ASP A 138 13.36 12.13 16.76
CA ASP A 138 13.32 10.68 16.49
C ASP A 138 13.96 9.89 17.62
N PHE A 139 13.14 9.24 18.45
CA PHE A 139 13.58 8.30 19.47
C PHE A 139 13.72 6.90 18.87
N LYS A 140 14.94 6.34 18.88
CA LYS A 140 15.29 5.07 18.25
C LYS A 140 16.38 4.32 19.04
N ALA A 141 16.69 3.10 18.64
CA ALA A 141 17.90 2.42 19.11
C ALA A 141 19.15 3.18 18.58
N GLY A 142 20.17 3.37 19.43
CA GLY A 142 21.25 4.33 19.16
C GLY A 142 20.91 5.77 19.55
N GLY A 143 20.01 5.96 20.53
CA GLY A 143 19.65 7.26 21.10
C GLY A 143 18.78 8.16 20.21
N PRO A 144 18.24 9.26 20.77
CA PRO A 144 17.48 10.24 20.00
C PRO A 144 18.30 10.98 18.94
N THR A 145 17.69 11.23 17.78
CA THR A 145 18.15 12.26 16.83
C THR A 145 17.18 13.45 16.83
N LEU A 146 17.71 14.67 16.93
CA LEU A 146 16.95 15.91 17.09
C LEU A 146 17.18 16.83 15.88
N GLY A 147 16.13 17.08 15.09
CA GLY A 147 16.12 18.06 14.00
C GLY A 147 15.37 19.32 14.42
N ILE A 148 16.00 20.49 14.27
CA ILE A 148 15.34 21.78 14.43
C ILE A 148 15.54 22.63 13.17
N SER A 149 14.48 23.29 12.72
CA SER A 149 14.55 24.22 11.58
C SER A 149 13.66 25.43 11.79
N GLY A 150 14.04 26.55 11.21
CA GLY A 150 13.31 27.81 11.28
C GLY A 150 13.50 28.63 10.02
N VAL A 151 12.44 29.31 9.59
CA VAL A 151 12.45 30.29 8.48
C VAL A 151 11.77 31.56 8.96
N PHE A 152 12.48 32.68 8.86
CA PHE A 152 11.96 34.02 9.10
C PHE A 152 11.63 34.69 7.76
N GLY A 153 10.52 35.42 7.69
CA GLY A 153 10.05 36.11 6.50
C GLY A 153 9.79 37.59 6.76
N LEU A 154 10.38 38.47 5.94
CA LEU A 154 10.20 39.92 6.04
C LEU A 154 10.21 40.55 4.63
N SER A 155 9.13 41.26 4.27
CA SER A 155 9.03 42.02 3.01
C SER A 155 9.42 41.21 1.75
N GLY A 156 8.98 39.95 1.69
CA GLY A 156 9.28 39.00 0.60
C GLY A 156 10.58 38.23 0.76
N TRP A 157 11.54 38.73 1.55
CA TRP A 157 12.76 37.99 1.88
C TRP A 157 12.48 36.85 2.86
N LEU A 158 13.17 35.74 2.67
CA LEU A 158 13.17 34.56 3.53
C LEU A 158 14.59 34.27 3.98
N LEU A 159 14.81 34.03 5.27
CA LEU A 159 16.08 33.54 5.82
C LEU A 159 15.79 32.30 6.67
N GLY A 160 16.42 31.18 6.34
CA GLY A 160 16.16 29.89 6.94
C GLY A 160 17.42 29.18 7.43
N THR A 161 17.24 28.34 8.44
CA THR A 161 18.27 27.41 8.93
C THR A 161 17.64 26.07 9.30
N ALA A 162 18.41 24.99 9.18
CA ALA A 162 18.08 23.68 9.72
C ALA A 162 19.33 23.01 10.30
N LEU A 163 19.17 22.36 11.44
CA LEU A 163 20.22 21.66 12.18
C LEU A 163 19.68 20.28 12.57
N ALA A 164 20.47 19.22 12.38
CA ALA A 164 20.18 17.90 12.89
C ALA A 164 21.33 17.40 13.78
N LEU A 165 21.00 16.92 14.97
CA LEU A 165 21.91 16.43 15.99
C LEU A 165 21.64 14.94 16.27
N ASP A 166 22.71 14.19 16.49
CA ASP A 166 22.68 12.86 17.08
C ASP A 166 23.12 12.98 18.56
N THR A 167 22.27 12.53 19.48
CA THR A 167 22.52 12.65 20.92
C THR A 167 23.35 11.49 21.49
N GLU A 168 23.42 10.34 20.82
CA GLU A 168 24.32 9.24 21.25
C GLU A 168 25.77 9.62 20.95
N THR A 169 26.07 10.01 19.70
CA THR A 169 27.45 10.42 19.35
C THR A 169 27.77 11.87 19.68
N SER A 170 26.77 12.67 20.10
CA SER A 170 26.87 14.12 20.35
C SER A 170 27.39 14.91 19.12
N LYS A 171 27.06 14.47 17.91
CA LYS A 171 27.53 15.05 16.64
C LYS A 171 26.42 15.77 15.88
N VAL A 172 26.80 16.82 15.16
CA VAL A 172 25.97 17.40 14.10
C VAL A 172 25.87 16.39 12.95
N MET A 173 24.67 15.90 12.66
CA MET A 173 24.39 15.06 11.49
C MET A 173 24.35 15.92 10.22
N THR A 174 23.59 17.02 10.24
CA THR A 174 23.55 18.01 9.16
C THR A 174 23.41 19.42 9.73
N TYR A 175 23.92 20.40 8.99
CA TYR A 175 23.49 21.79 9.11
C TYR A 175 23.23 22.34 7.70
N SER A 176 22.29 23.27 7.62
CA SER A 176 21.83 23.89 6.37
C SER A 176 21.44 25.34 6.61
N LEU A 177 21.79 26.23 5.67
CA LEU A 177 21.42 27.64 5.66
C LEU A 177 20.74 27.96 4.33
N GLY A 178 19.64 28.71 4.35
CA GLY A 178 18.87 29.05 3.16
C GLY A 178 18.46 30.52 3.13
N MET A 179 18.42 31.10 1.95
CA MET A 179 17.90 32.45 1.71
C MET A 179 17.00 32.42 0.48
N GLY A 180 15.87 33.11 0.54
CA GLY A 180 14.94 33.20 -0.57
C GLY A 180 14.33 34.59 -0.72
N PHE A 181 13.68 34.80 -1.87
CA PHE A 181 12.89 35.98 -2.15
C PHE A 181 11.60 35.56 -2.87
N LEU A 182 10.46 36.00 -2.33
CA LEU A 182 9.11 35.56 -2.68
C LEU A 182 8.25 36.77 -3.06
N THR A 183 7.79 36.80 -4.32
CA THR A 183 6.77 37.74 -4.82
C THR A 183 5.45 36.99 -5.09
N LYS A 184 4.54 37.58 -5.88
CA LYS A 184 3.28 36.95 -6.30
C LYS A 184 3.49 35.84 -7.35
N ASP A 185 4.54 36.01 -8.14
CA ASP A 185 4.78 35.38 -9.44
C ASP A 185 6.17 34.75 -9.54
N PHE A 186 7.16 35.27 -8.81
CA PHE A 186 8.56 34.83 -8.82
C PHE A 186 9.00 34.36 -7.42
N ILE A 187 9.78 33.28 -7.39
CA ILE A 187 10.43 32.77 -6.17
C ILE A 187 11.88 32.44 -6.50
N LEU A 188 12.82 33.11 -5.85
CA LEU A 188 14.22 32.72 -5.77
C LEU A 188 14.45 31.97 -4.45
N ASN A 189 15.22 30.89 -4.48
CA ASN A 189 15.71 30.23 -3.27
C ASN A 189 17.12 29.68 -3.51
N THR A 190 18.06 30.08 -2.65
CA THR A 190 19.42 29.55 -2.57
C THR A 190 19.65 28.95 -1.19
N ALA A 191 20.40 27.85 -1.11
CA ALA A 191 20.76 27.24 0.17
C ALA A 191 22.11 26.52 0.07
N VAL A 192 22.79 26.43 1.21
CA VAL A 192 23.91 25.50 1.41
C VAL A 192 23.43 24.46 2.41
N ILE A 193 23.48 23.19 2.02
CA ILE A 193 22.95 22.05 2.79
C ILE A 193 24.06 21.04 3.10
N ASN A 194 23.69 19.90 3.72
CA ASN A 194 24.57 18.75 3.94
C ASN A 194 25.94 19.10 4.55
N LYS A 195 25.95 19.94 5.60
CA LYS A 195 27.16 20.42 6.31
C LYS A 195 28.07 21.35 5.51
N GLY A 196 27.51 22.09 4.56
CA GLY A 196 28.25 23.11 3.81
C GLY A 196 28.84 22.64 2.48
N THR A 197 28.53 21.41 2.06
CA THR A 197 29.15 20.78 0.88
C THR A 197 28.28 20.89 -0.38
N ASP A 198 26.94 20.89 -0.22
CA ASP A 198 26.00 21.02 -1.33
C ASP A 198 25.42 22.44 -1.42
N PHE A 199 25.72 23.14 -2.52
CA PHE A 199 25.27 24.49 -2.83
C PHE A 199 24.15 24.43 -3.86
N THR A 200 22.91 24.73 -3.46
CA THR A 200 21.73 24.68 -4.32
C THR A 200 21.11 26.06 -4.56
N GLY A 201 20.60 26.27 -5.76
CA GLY A 201 19.91 27.47 -6.21
C GLY A 201 18.73 27.09 -7.09
N SER A 202 17.61 27.77 -6.94
CA SER A 202 16.37 27.46 -7.65
C SER A 202 15.54 28.71 -7.90
N ILE A 203 14.88 28.74 -9.05
CA ILE A 203 13.95 29.78 -9.47
C ILE A 203 12.63 29.13 -9.86
N TYR A 204 11.51 29.67 -9.39
CA TYR A 204 10.17 29.42 -9.91
C TYR A 204 9.61 30.73 -10.44
N HIS A 205 8.94 30.70 -11.59
CA HIS A 205 8.34 31.87 -12.20
C HIS A 205 7.01 31.51 -12.89
N LYS A 206 5.90 31.98 -12.33
CA LYS A 206 4.56 31.92 -12.93
C LYS A 206 4.41 33.04 -13.95
N VAL A 207 4.81 32.76 -15.19
CA VAL A 207 4.77 33.71 -16.32
C VAL A 207 3.33 34.08 -16.71
N SER A 208 2.38 33.15 -16.54
CA SER A 208 0.94 33.41 -16.69
C SER A 208 0.11 32.38 -15.92
N ASP A 209 -1.22 32.52 -15.92
CA ASP A 209 -2.12 31.50 -15.38
C ASP A 209 -2.08 30.16 -16.14
N LYS A 210 -1.46 30.12 -17.33
CA LYS A 210 -1.19 28.88 -18.08
C LYS A 210 0.26 28.40 -17.99
N LEU A 211 1.25 29.28 -17.82
CA LEU A 211 2.68 28.93 -17.93
C LEU A 211 3.43 29.17 -16.61
N GLU A 212 3.98 28.08 -16.07
CA GLU A 212 4.90 28.09 -14.93
C GLU A 212 6.27 27.58 -15.37
N LEU A 213 7.34 28.25 -14.97
CA LEU A 213 8.73 27.88 -15.24
C LEU A 213 9.46 27.51 -13.95
N GLY A 214 10.37 26.54 -14.05
CA GLY A 214 11.29 26.14 -13.00
C GLY A 214 12.72 26.09 -13.53
N VAL A 215 13.68 26.53 -12.71
CA VAL A 215 15.12 26.34 -12.94
C VAL A 215 15.74 25.86 -11.62
N PHE A 216 16.69 24.94 -11.67
CA PHE A 216 17.55 24.63 -10.54
C PHE A 216 19.01 24.43 -10.95
N ILE A 217 19.90 24.62 -9.99
CA ILE A 217 21.30 24.26 -10.03
C ILE A 217 21.72 23.77 -8.64
N THR A 218 22.45 22.67 -8.58
CA THR A 218 23.07 22.15 -7.36
C THR A 218 24.50 21.76 -7.69
N TRP A 219 25.47 22.32 -6.98
CA TRP A 219 26.87 21.90 -7.03
C TRP A 219 27.25 21.25 -5.71
N SER A 220 27.76 20.03 -5.77
CA SER A 220 28.28 19.30 -4.61
C SER A 220 29.80 19.39 -4.59
N ALA A 221 30.35 20.00 -3.55
CA ALA A 221 31.79 20.14 -3.36
C ALA A 221 32.50 18.79 -3.06
N ASP A 222 31.81 17.85 -2.40
CA ASP A 222 32.38 16.56 -1.99
C ASP A 222 32.73 15.67 -3.20
N ILE A 223 31.87 15.64 -4.20
CA ILE A 223 32.06 14.87 -5.45
C ILE A 223 32.47 15.76 -6.65
N ASN A 224 32.51 17.08 -6.46
CA ASN A 224 32.72 18.09 -7.49
C ASN A 224 31.84 17.93 -8.74
N VAL A 225 30.55 17.64 -8.53
CA VAL A 225 29.55 17.50 -9.60
C VAL A 225 28.54 18.63 -9.53
N SER A 226 28.21 19.21 -10.68
CA SER A 226 27.08 20.12 -10.84
C SER A 226 25.93 19.41 -11.57
N GLU A 227 24.74 19.42 -10.98
CA GLU A 227 23.48 19.18 -11.69
C GLU A 227 22.77 20.51 -11.91
N SER A 228 22.17 20.70 -13.08
CA SER A 228 21.25 21.83 -13.30
C SER A 228 20.17 21.46 -14.30
N GLY A 229 19.00 22.07 -14.17
CA GLY A 229 17.86 21.82 -15.04
C GLY A 229 16.98 23.03 -15.25
N VAL A 230 16.32 23.04 -16.42
CA VAL A 230 15.29 24.00 -16.82
C VAL A 230 14.03 23.21 -17.17
N GLY A 231 12.87 23.68 -16.73
CA GLY A 231 11.60 23.02 -16.99
C GLY A 231 10.42 23.97 -16.95
N CYS A 232 9.29 23.48 -17.43
CA CYS A 232 8.03 24.20 -17.45
C CYS A 232 6.83 23.27 -17.21
N LYS A 233 5.74 23.87 -16.77
CA LYS A 233 4.38 23.32 -16.78
C LYS A 233 3.52 24.29 -17.60
N TYR A 234 2.77 23.75 -18.55
CA TYR A 234 1.86 24.52 -19.40
C TYR A 234 0.45 23.91 -19.37
N MET A 235 -0.52 24.65 -18.85
CA MET A 235 -1.95 24.29 -18.94
C MET A 235 -2.45 24.61 -20.35
N VAL A 236 -2.80 23.58 -21.12
CA VAL A 236 -3.38 23.75 -22.47
C VAL A 236 -4.80 24.32 -22.32
N ASP A 237 -5.55 23.73 -21.40
CA ASP A 237 -6.93 24.01 -20.97
C ASP A 237 -7.02 23.69 -19.46
N PRO A 238 -8.18 23.82 -18.77
CA PRO A 238 -8.26 23.56 -17.33
C PRO A 238 -7.91 22.12 -16.93
N ASP A 239 -8.18 21.15 -17.80
CA ASP A 239 -8.10 19.71 -17.52
C ASP A 239 -6.77 19.09 -17.99
N THR A 240 -6.03 19.78 -18.88
CA THR A 240 -4.85 19.25 -19.57
C THR A 240 -3.58 20.05 -19.27
N ALA A 241 -2.61 19.37 -18.63
CA ALA A 241 -1.30 19.91 -18.32
C ALA A 241 -0.19 19.21 -19.12
N LEU A 242 0.60 19.97 -19.87
CA LEU A 242 1.89 19.54 -20.40
C LEU A 242 3.01 19.94 -19.44
N ARG A 243 4.07 19.13 -19.36
CA ARG A 243 5.30 19.44 -18.63
C ARG A 243 6.51 19.04 -19.46
N PHE A 244 7.53 19.89 -19.46
CA PHE A 244 8.83 19.59 -20.08
C PHE A 244 9.96 19.93 -19.12
N LYS A 245 11.01 19.11 -19.11
CA LYS A 245 12.26 19.37 -18.38
C LYS A 245 13.47 18.92 -19.19
N VAL A 246 14.59 19.61 -19.01
CA VAL A 246 15.90 19.21 -19.52
C VAL A 246 16.95 19.49 -18.46
N ASN A 247 17.94 18.62 -18.33
CA ASN A 247 19.10 18.83 -17.44
C ASN A 247 20.43 18.90 -18.20
N ASN A 248 21.47 19.37 -17.52
CA ASN A 248 22.83 19.46 -18.04
C ASN A 248 23.45 18.09 -18.38
N ASN A 249 22.87 17.00 -17.87
CA ASN A 249 23.19 15.64 -18.32
C ASN A 249 22.62 15.28 -19.70
N SER A 250 21.94 16.21 -20.37
CA SER A 250 21.29 16.03 -21.68
C SER A 250 20.11 15.04 -21.65
N ILE A 251 19.50 14.86 -20.48
CA ILE A 251 18.27 14.08 -20.32
C ILE A 251 17.09 15.03 -20.57
N LEU A 252 16.21 14.67 -21.50
CA LEU A 252 14.96 15.38 -21.78
C LEU A 252 13.81 14.55 -21.21
N GLY A 253 12.92 15.20 -20.47
CA GLY A 253 11.72 14.60 -19.90
C GLY A 253 10.47 15.36 -20.35
N ALA A 254 9.49 14.63 -20.87
CA ALA A 254 8.17 15.16 -21.22
C ALA A 254 7.08 14.43 -20.42
N ALA A 255 6.04 15.15 -20.03
CA ALA A 255 4.84 14.57 -19.47
C ALA A 255 3.57 15.30 -19.94
N TYR A 256 2.49 14.53 -19.97
CA TYR A 256 1.13 14.94 -20.29
C TYR A 256 0.22 14.40 -19.19
N THR A 257 -0.59 15.25 -18.59
CA THR A 257 -1.60 14.86 -17.60
C THR A 257 -2.94 15.41 -18.05
N HIS A 258 -3.98 14.59 -18.05
CA HIS A 258 -5.32 14.97 -18.47
C HIS A 258 -6.39 14.40 -17.55
N THR A 259 -7.28 15.27 -17.06
CA THR A 259 -8.46 14.92 -16.27
C THR A 259 -9.56 14.43 -17.21
N LEU A 260 -9.81 13.13 -17.23
CA LEU A 260 -10.85 12.51 -18.08
C LEU A 260 -12.27 12.85 -17.60
N LYS A 261 -12.41 13.06 -16.29
CA LYS A 261 -13.60 13.54 -15.59
C LYS A 261 -13.21 13.95 -14.17
N GLU A 262 -14.10 14.63 -13.46
CA GLU A 262 -13.94 14.87 -12.02
C GLU A 262 -13.61 13.54 -11.29
N GLY A 263 -12.53 13.58 -10.48
CA GLY A 263 -12.03 12.42 -9.76
C GLY A 263 -11.24 11.38 -10.58
N VAL A 264 -10.96 11.58 -11.87
CA VAL A 264 -10.09 10.66 -12.66
C VAL A 264 -9.16 11.42 -13.60
N SER A 265 -7.86 11.23 -13.41
CA SER A 265 -6.81 11.76 -14.28
C SER A 265 -5.85 10.67 -14.75
N VAL A 266 -5.29 10.87 -15.95
CA VAL A 266 -4.29 9.98 -16.55
C VAL A 266 -3.05 10.80 -16.88
N GLY A 267 -1.89 10.29 -16.44
CA GLY A 267 -0.57 10.78 -16.78
C GLY A 267 0.14 9.87 -17.79
N LEU A 268 0.81 10.46 -18.75
CA LEU A 268 1.78 9.81 -19.63
C LEU A 268 3.09 10.58 -19.53
N CYS A 269 4.21 9.90 -19.35
CA CYS A 269 5.52 10.54 -19.32
C CYS A 269 6.58 9.71 -20.04
N ALA A 270 7.54 10.40 -20.66
CA ALA A 270 8.62 9.80 -21.42
C ALA A 270 9.94 10.53 -21.17
N GLN A 271 11.03 9.77 -21.05
CA GLN A 271 12.39 10.27 -20.87
C GLN A 271 13.30 9.82 -22.02
N ILE A 272 14.13 10.74 -22.52
CA ILE A 272 15.06 10.51 -23.64
C ILE A 272 16.46 10.98 -23.22
N ASN A 273 17.45 10.10 -23.35
CA ASN A 273 18.85 10.48 -23.19
C ASN A 273 19.42 11.04 -24.51
N GLY A 274 19.58 12.36 -24.59
CA GLY A 274 20.09 13.05 -25.77
C GLY A 274 21.53 12.68 -26.17
N LYS A 275 22.31 12.09 -25.26
CA LYS A 275 23.67 11.57 -25.58
C LYS A 275 23.61 10.25 -26.36
N SER A 276 22.59 9.42 -26.14
CA SER A 276 22.38 8.14 -26.83
C SER A 276 21.79 8.28 -28.23
N LEU A 277 21.37 9.48 -28.64
CA LEU A 277 20.60 9.73 -29.89
C LEU A 277 21.43 9.63 -31.20
N LYS A 278 22.61 8.99 -31.19
CA LYS A 278 23.55 8.99 -32.33
C LYS A 278 23.35 7.85 -33.35
N GLU A 279 22.53 6.84 -33.05
CA GLU A 279 22.22 5.78 -34.00
C GLU A 279 20.92 6.06 -34.77
N GLY A 280 21.05 6.60 -35.98
CA GLY A 280 19.93 6.91 -36.85
C GLY A 280 19.17 5.67 -37.32
N GLY A 281 17.98 5.44 -36.76
CA GLY A 281 16.89 4.79 -37.48
C GLY A 281 16.83 3.26 -37.50
N LYS A 282 17.46 2.53 -36.56
CA LYS A 282 17.10 1.10 -36.35
C LYS A 282 17.37 0.45 -34.98
N LYS A 283 17.23 1.18 -33.87
CA LYS A 283 16.94 0.64 -32.52
C LYS A 283 16.34 1.72 -31.62
N TRP A 284 15.21 1.44 -30.99
CA TRP A 284 14.78 2.18 -29.79
C TRP A 284 15.63 1.65 -28.64
N ASN A 285 16.64 2.39 -28.20
CA ASN A 285 17.57 1.89 -27.18
C ASN A 285 16.88 1.78 -25.81
N THR A 286 17.35 0.86 -24.98
CA THR A 286 16.79 0.56 -23.65
C THR A 286 16.78 1.76 -22.70
N ASP A 287 17.60 2.78 -22.94
CA ASP A 287 17.71 4.01 -22.14
C ASP A 287 16.48 4.94 -22.24
N ASN A 288 15.47 4.62 -23.06
CA ASN A 288 14.30 5.48 -23.30
C ASN A 288 13.05 4.89 -22.62
N GLU A 289 12.70 5.47 -21.48
CA GLU A 289 11.58 5.04 -20.65
C GLU A 289 10.27 5.71 -21.10
N LEU A 290 9.23 4.91 -21.35
CA LEU A 290 7.84 5.34 -21.49
C LEU A 290 7.06 4.82 -20.28
N SER A 291 6.16 5.64 -19.73
CA SER A 291 5.54 5.37 -18.43
C SER A 291 4.16 6.00 -18.29
N THR A 292 3.30 5.33 -17.53
CA THR A 292 1.86 5.64 -17.42
C THR A 292 1.47 5.75 -15.95
N GLU A 293 0.71 6.79 -15.62
CA GLU A 293 0.13 7.04 -14.32
C GLU A 293 -1.39 7.11 -14.46
N VAL A 294 -2.13 6.50 -13.56
CA VAL A 294 -3.59 6.64 -13.45
C VAL A 294 -3.90 7.03 -12.01
N SER A 295 -4.54 8.16 -11.79
CA SER A 295 -4.87 8.64 -10.45
C SER A 295 -6.39 8.87 -10.36
N VAL A 296 -7.03 8.13 -9.46
CA VAL A 296 -8.44 8.20 -9.13
C VAL A 296 -8.58 8.89 -7.78
N GLU A 297 -9.45 9.89 -7.67
CA GLU A 297 -9.76 10.61 -6.45
C GLU A 297 -11.28 10.60 -6.22
N SER A 298 -11.70 10.05 -5.08
CA SER A 298 -13.08 9.68 -4.72
C SER A 298 -13.66 8.47 -5.47
N LEU A 299 -13.70 7.34 -4.77
CA LEU A 299 -14.73 6.30 -4.91
C LEU A 299 -15.60 6.31 -3.65
N TYR A 300 -16.88 5.97 -3.83
CA TYR A 300 -17.97 6.11 -2.86
C TYR A 300 -17.80 5.20 -1.61
N GLU A 301 -18.72 5.36 -0.65
CA GLU A 301 -18.87 4.44 0.49
C GLU A 301 -18.75 2.98 0.04
N GLY A 302 -17.77 2.28 0.62
CA GLY A 302 -17.54 0.86 0.37
C GLY A 302 -16.08 0.42 0.22
N LEU A 303 -15.13 1.30 -0.11
CA LEU A 303 -13.73 0.90 -0.36
C LEU A 303 -12.92 0.68 0.95
N LYS A 304 -12.09 -0.37 0.98
CA LYS A 304 -11.14 -0.77 2.05
C LYS A 304 -9.90 -1.44 1.44
N VAL A 305 -8.72 -1.40 2.07
CA VAL A 305 -7.43 -1.94 1.52
C VAL A 305 -6.52 -2.48 2.65
N GLY A 306 -5.49 -3.32 2.36
CA GLY A 306 -4.52 -3.90 3.32
C GLY A 306 -3.26 -4.59 2.73
N CYS A 307 -2.40 -5.21 3.56
CA CYS A 307 -1.08 -5.84 3.21
C CYS A 307 -0.71 -7.07 4.12
N GLU A 308 0.42 -7.79 3.93
CA GLU A 308 0.99 -8.91 4.76
C GLU A 308 2.36 -9.50 4.21
N THR A 309 3.28 -10.16 4.96
CA THR A 309 4.54 -10.81 4.40
C THR A 309 5.15 -12.05 5.16
N SER A 310 6.07 -12.85 4.55
CA SER A 310 6.85 -14.00 5.19
C SER A 310 8.04 -14.62 4.34
N PHE A 311 8.92 -15.52 4.87
CA PHE A 311 10.20 -16.02 4.23
C PHE A 311 10.70 -17.43 4.72
N ILE A 312 11.24 -18.35 3.86
CA ILE A 312 11.91 -19.65 4.22
C ILE A 312 13.07 -20.11 3.25
N PRO A 313 14.28 -20.58 3.70
CA PRO A 313 15.41 -21.09 2.85
C PRO A 313 15.37 -22.61 2.44
N LYS A 314 16.11 -23.04 1.38
CA LYS A 314 16.14 -24.44 0.82
C LYS A 314 17.38 -24.83 -0.04
N THR A 315 17.55 -26.14 -0.34
CA THR A 315 18.56 -26.82 -1.21
C THR A 315 17.96 -27.93 -2.15
N ALA A 316 18.61 -28.28 -3.30
CA ALA A 316 18.35 -29.42 -4.25
C ALA A 316 17.01 -29.43 -5.07
N PRO A 317 16.71 -30.35 -6.05
CA PRO A 317 17.43 -31.52 -6.63
C PRO A 317 17.47 -31.61 -8.22
N VAL A 318 17.12 -32.75 -8.86
CA VAL A 318 17.23 -33.20 -10.30
C VAL A 318 15.98 -34.08 -10.69
N GLU A 319 15.61 -34.37 -11.97
CA GLU A 319 15.02 -35.66 -12.51
C GLU A 319 14.37 -35.69 -13.96
N GLN A 320 13.57 -36.74 -14.31
CA GLN A 320 13.48 -37.52 -15.60
C GLN A 320 12.17 -37.42 -16.45
N SER A 321 12.16 -38.03 -17.66
CA SER A 321 11.06 -38.85 -18.31
C SER A 321 11.52 -39.36 -19.73
N GLN A 322 10.93 -40.26 -20.57
CA GLN A 322 9.73 -41.14 -20.70
C GLN A 322 10.09 -42.48 -21.47
N GLY A 323 9.12 -43.35 -21.82
CA GLY A 323 9.23 -44.47 -22.81
C GLY A 323 7.87 -45.11 -23.17
N ALA A 324 7.66 -45.91 -24.24
CA ALA A 324 8.56 -46.40 -25.30
C ALA A 324 7.81 -46.91 -26.58
N GLY A 325 8.49 -46.82 -27.75
CA GLY A 325 8.27 -47.56 -29.03
C GLY A 325 7.00 -47.29 -29.86
N ASP A 326 6.91 -47.54 -31.19
CA ASP A 326 7.87 -47.83 -32.31
C ASP A 326 6.99 -47.87 -33.61
N GLU A 327 7.40 -47.67 -34.89
CA GLU A 327 8.60 -47.27 -35.65
C GLU A 327 8.07 -46.61 -36.97
N GLY A 328 8.91 -46.19 -37.94
CA GLY A 328 8.46 -46.02 -39.34
C GLY A 328 9.27 -45.09 -40.27
N ASN A 329 10.54 -44.83 -39.97
CA ASN A 329 11.54 -44.06 -40.74
C ASN A 329 11.17 -43.37 -42.09
N LYS A 330 11.31 -42.04 -42.17
CA LYS A 330 11.85 -41.35 -43.37
C LYS A 330 12.46 -39.99 -43.07
N GLU A 331 13.70 -39.77 -43.51
CA GLU A 331 14.48 -38.56 -43.22
C GLU A 331 14.24 -37.35 -44.14
N GLN A 332 14.40 -36.17 -43.54
CA GLN A 332 14.92 -34.91 -44.10
C GLN A 332 14.38 -34.37 -45.44
N SER A 333 13.55 -33.32 -45.37
CA SER A 333 13.91 -32.04 -46.04
C SER A 333 13.16 -30.80 -45.50
N LYS A 334 13.91 -29.97 -44.75
CA LYS A 334 13.82 -28.49 -44.60
C LYS A 334 12.67 -27.78 -43.84
N GLU A 335 13.14 -27.06 -42.81
CA GLU A 335 12.63 -25.80 -42.17
C GLU A 335 11.65 -25.81 -40.97
N LYS A 336 12.19 -25.39 -39.79
CA LYS A 336 11.59 -24.65 -38.63
C LYS A 336 10.81 -25.45 -37.55
N ASN A 337 10.95 -25.27 -36.21
CA ASN A 337 11.61 -24.26 -35.30
C ASN A 337 12.34 -24.89 -34.03
N GLU A 338 12.61 -24.13 -32.93
CA GLU A 338 13.71 -24.28 -31.87
C GLU A 338 13.19 -23.94 -30.40
N VAL A 339 13.81 -23.94 -29.17
CA VAL A 339 15.19 -23.83 -28.54
C VAL A 339 15.36 -24.61 -27.15
N SER A 340 15.99 -24.09 -26.05
CA SER A 340 16.62 -24.86 -24.89
C SER A 340 16.57 -24.31 -23.39
N GLU A 341 17.63 -24.44 -22.52
CA GLU A 341 17.63 -24.76 -21.03
C GLU A 341 17.87 -23.69 -19.87
N GLN A 342 17.72 -24.10 -18.56
CA GLN A 342 18.59 -23.91 -17.32
C GLN A 342 18.22 -23.02 -16.02
N TRP A 343 18.28 -23.60 -14.77
CA TRP A 343 18.31 -23.06 -13.32
C TRP A 343 17.04 -22.43 -12.58
N PHE A 344 16.90 -21.98 -11.27
CA PHE A 344 17.67 -21.74 -9.98
C PHE A 344 16.77 -21.59 -8.62
N TYR A 345 17.39 -21.46 -7.40
CA TYR A 345 16.99 -20.72 -6.11
C TYR A 345 16.02 -21.22 -4.97
N SER A 346 15.98 -20.52 -3.79
CA SER A 346 15.04 -20.62 -2.61
C SER A 346 14.35 -19.25 -2.21
N GLU A 347 13.42 -19.14 -1.23
CA GLU A 347 12.18 -18.28 -1.38
C GLU A 347 11.76 -17.24 -0.28
N LYS A 348 11.18 -16.10 -0.72
CA LYS A 348 10.49 -15.01 0.05
C LYS A 348 8.98 -14.89 -0.30
N SER A 349 8.17 -14.07 0.40
CA SER A 349 6.81 -13.65 -0.03
C SER A 349 6.21 -12.38 0.63
N LEU A 350 5.27 -11.74 -0.06
CA LEU A 350 4.55 -10.50 0.30
C LEU A 350 3.13 -10.50 -0.29
N LYS A 351 2.14 -9.91 0.39
CA LYS A 351 0.73 -9.80 0.00
C LYS A 351 0.22 -8.35 0.07
N LEU A 352 -0.51 -7.88 -0.96
CA LEU A 352 -1.42 -6.72 -0.90
C LEU A 352 -2.89 -7.19 -0.94
N LYS A 353 -3.83 -6.35 -0.52
CA LYS A 353 -5.29 -6.53 -0.67
C LYS A 353 -6.02 -5.22 -0.92
N SER A 354 -7.05 -5.22 -1.75
CA SER A 354 -8.07 -4.18 -1.90
C SER A 354 -9.46 -4.82 -1.84
N GLU A 355 -10.46 -4.12 -1.34
CA GLU A 355 -11.85 -4.54 -1.23
C GLU A 355 -12.79 -3.34 -1.47
N TYR A 356 -13.92 -3.57 -2.12
CA TYR A 356 -15.03 -2.62 -2.26
C TYR A 356 -16.32 -3.33 -1.85
N LYS A 357 -17.27 -2.63 -1.22
CA LYS A 357 -18.65 -3.12 -1.08
C LYS A 357 -19.68 -1.99 -0.94
N ASN A 358 -20.68 -1.99 -1.82
CA ASN A 358 -21.97 -1.32 -1.59
C ASN A 358 -23.12 -2.35 -1.67
N ASP A 359 -24.37 -1.88 -1.75
CA ASP A 359 -25.57 -2.73 -1.76
C ASP A 359 -25.73 -3.59 -3.03
N VAL A 360 -25.00 -3.28 -4.10
CA VAL A 360 -25.16 -3.90 -5.44
C VAL A 360 -23.92 -4.70 -5.85
N CYS A 361 -22.73 -4.38 -5.35
CA CYS A 361 -21.54 -5.19 -5.60
C CYS A 361 -20.52 -5.14 -4.47
N ALA A 362 -19.73 -6.22 -4.37
CA ALA A 362 -18.48 -6.26 -3.63
C ALA A 362 -17.35 -6.71 -4.55
N LEU A 363 -16.20 -6.05 -4.50
CA LEU A 363 -14.99 -6.41 -5.24
C LEU A 363 -13.86 -6.71 -4.27
N ASN A 364 -12.87 -7.51 -4.66
CA ASN A 364 -11.59 -7.57 -3.98
C ASN A 364 -10.43 -7.88 -4.93
N LEU A 365 -9.21 -7.49 -4.53
CA LEU A 365 -7.99 -7.70 -5.29
C LEU A 365 -6.78 -7.88 -4.37
N GLU A 366 -6.38 -9.12 -4.16
CA GLU A 366 -5.17 -9.52 -3.45
C GLU A 366 -3.98 -9.65 -4.43
N ALA A 367 -2.75 -9.37 -4.02
CA ALA A 367 -1.55 -9.60 -4.82
C ALA A 367 -0.40 -10.18 -3.99
N LEU A 368 -0.14 -11.49 -4.15
CA LEU A 368 0.80 -12.29 -3.35
C LEU A 368 2.11 -12.56 -4.11
N PHE A 369 3.07 -11.64 -4.00
CA PHE A 369 4.46 -11.80 -4.40
C PHE A 369 5.14 -12.96 -3.68
N LYS A 370 6.06 -13.66 -4.36
CA LYS A 370 6.85 -14.77 -3.79
C LYS A 370 8.33 -14.63 -4.18
N LYS A 371 9.04 -15.74 -4.44
CA LYS A 371 10.43 -15.73 -4.93
C LYS A 371 10.58 -14.97 -6.25
N SER A 372 9.60 -15.10 -7.15
CA SER A 372 9.63 -14.36 -8.41
C SER A 372 9.20 -12.92 -8.20
N VAL A 373 9.78 -12.03 -9.01
CA VAL A 373 9.50 -10.60 -9.05
C VAL A 373 8.05 -10.29 -9.46
N LEU A 374 7.40 -11.21 -10.18
CA LEU A 374 6.02 -11.08 -10.65
C LEU A 374 5.03 -11.77 -9.67
N PRO A 375 3.95 -11.09 -9.24
CA PRO A 375 3.05 -11.55 -8.16
C PRO A 375 2.07 -12.66 -8.52
N ASN A 376 1.55 -13.34 -7.50
CA ASN A 376 0.34 -14.15 -7.60
C ASN A 376 -0.90 -13.29 -7.26
N ILE A 377 -1.49 -12.66 -8.28
CA ILE A 377 -2.62 -11.73 -8.15
C ILE A 377 -3.93 -12.52 -8.02
N LYS A 378 -4.70 -12.30 -6.96
CA LYS A 378 -6.00 -12.90 -6.65
C LYS A 378 -7.11 -11.85 -6.66
N GLY A 379 -7.71 -11.61 -7.83
CA GLY A 379 -8.90 -10.79 -7.96
C GLY A 379 -10.18 -11.54 -7.58
N GLY A 380 -11.22 -10.82 -7.19
CA GLY A 380 -12.56 -11.33 -6.98
C GLY A 380 -13.63 -10.24 -7.14
N ALA A 381 -14.83 -10.67 -7.52
CA ALA A 381 -15.98 -9.80 -7.72
C ALA A 381 -17.26 -10.58 -7.40
N VAL A 382 -18.18 -9.91 -6.72
CA VAL A 382 -19.52 -10.39 -6.35
C VAL A 382 -20.51 -9.29 -6.73
N ALA A 383 -21.57 -9.63 -7.45
CA ALA A 383 -22.70 -8.75 -7.73
C ALA A 383 -23.94 -9.28 -7.00
N GLY A 384 -24.75 -8.36 -6.46
CA GLY A 384 -26.00 -8.63 -5.76
C GLY A 384 -27.17 -7.93 -6.43
N LEU A 385 -28.28 -8.65 -6.65
CA LEU A 385 -29.53 -8.08 -7.15
C LEU A 385 -30.73 -8.89 -6.67
N GLY A 386 -31.67 -8.25 -5.97
CA GLY A 386 -32.92 -8.90 -5.52
C GLY A 386 -32.70 -10.14 -4.63
N GLY A 387 -31.71 -10.09 -3.73
CA GLY A 387 -31.32 -11.19 -2.85
C GLY A 387 -30.37 -12.22 -3.48
N TRP A 388 -30.32 -12.32 -4.82
CA TRP A 388 -29.34 -13.18 -5.49
C TRP A 388 -27.96 -12.56 -5.45
N VAL A 389 -26.95 -13.37 -5.11
CA VAL A 389 -25.53 -13.01 -5.18
C VAL A 389 -24.78 -13.99 -6.07
N ILE A 390 -23.98 -13.46 -6.98
CA ILE A 390 -23.15 -14.22 -7.92
C ILE A 390 -21.75 -13.63 -7.90
N GLY A 391 -20.72 -14.48 -7.82
CA GLY A 391 -19.35 -13.99 -7.78
C GLY A 391 -18.29 -14.99 -8.22
N GLY A 392 -17.19 -14.47 -8.74
CA GLY A 392 -16.02 -15.23 -9.13
C GLY A 392 -14.75 -14.62 -8.53
N ALA A 393 -13.77 -15.45 -8.23
CA ALA A 393 -12.42 -15.01 -7.86
C ALA A 393 -11.39 -15.85 -8.61
N ALA A 394 -10.34 -15.19 -9.12
CA ALA A 394 -9.31 -15.77 -9.97
C ALA A 394 -7.92 -15.32 -9.49
N GLY A 395 -7.05 -16.31 -9.29
CA GLY A 395 -5.65 -16.17 -8.94
C GLY A 395 -4.74 -16.46 -10.13
N ALA A 396 -3.98 -15.47 -10.60
CA ALA A 396 -2.94 -15.63 -11.63
C ALA A 396 -1.55 -15.53 -10.99
N ASP A 397 -0.74 -16.57 -11.14
CA ASP A 397 0.70 -16.56 -10.86
C ASP A 397 1.40 -15.92 -12.05
N THR A 398 1.74 -14.63 -11.90
CA THR A 398 2.27 -13.80 -12.98
C THR A 398 3.71 -14.22 -13.33
N SER A 399 4.39 -14.99 -12.47
CA SER A 399 5.66 -15.65 -12.81
C SER A 399 5.46 -16.89 -13.69
N LYS A 400 4.40 -17.67 -13.40
CA LYS A 400 3.85 -18.77 -14.22
C LYS A 400 3.28 -18.34 -15.58
N GLN A 401 2.88 -17.06 -15.69
CA GLN A 401 1.87 -16.60 -16.66
C GLN A 401 0.59 -17.46 -16.65
N ALA A 402 0.24 -18.02 -15.48
CA ALA A 402 -0.72 -19.12 -15.36
C ALA A 402 -1.70 -18.91 -14.20
N LEU A 403 -2.96 -19.33 -14.40
CA LEU A 403 -3.98 -19.33 -13.34
C LEU A 403 -3.66 -20.42 -12.31
N THR A 404 -3.54 -20.03 -11.03
CA THR A 404 -3.26 -20.89 -9.87
C THR A 404 -4.44 -21.03 -8.91
N ASP A 405 -5.43 -20.15 -9.02
CA ASP A 405 -6.71 -20.26 -8.34
C ASP A 405 -7.82 -19.82 -9.30
N TYR A 406 -8.98 -20.46 -9.23
CA TYR A 406 -10.21 -19.91 -9.76
C TYR A 406 -11.37 -20.58 -9.04
N GLN A 407 -12.35 -19.78 -8.63
CA GLN A 407 -13.52 -20.22 -7.89
C GLN A 407 -14.73 -19.39 -8.28
N PHE A 408 -15.87 -20.04 -8.35
CA PHE A 408 -17.15 -19.43 -8.70
C PHE A 408 -18.17 -19.78 -7.61
N SER A 409 -18.90 -18.78 -7.13
CA SER A 409 -19.91 -18.92 -6.09
C SER A 409 -21.23 -18.29 -6.53
N MET A 410 -22.32 -18.93 -6.15
CA MET A 410 -23.67 -18.41 -6.32
C MET A 410 -24.49 -18.73 -5.07
N GLY A 411 -25.24 -17.75 -4.59
CA GLY A 411 -26.08 -17.87 -3.43
C GLY A 411 -27.32 -16.98 -3.49
N TYR A 412 -28.21 -17.19 -2.54
CA TYR A 412 -29.41 -16.40 -2.32
C TYR A 412 -29.48 -15.99 -0.85
N ILE A 413 -29.77 -14.72 -0.63
CA ILE A 413 -29.83 -14.05 0.67
C ILE A 413 -31.19 -13.39 0.77
N ILE A 414 -31.98 -13.81 1.76
CA ILE A 414 -33.17 -13.11 2.25
C ILE A 414 -33.03 -13.00 3.78
N GLU A 415 -33.88 -12.19 4.43
CA GLU A 415 -33.66 -11.66 5.79
C GLU A 415 -33.31 -12.72 6.86
N ASP A 416 -33.98 -13.87 6.82
CA ASP A 416 -33.81 -15.00 7.73
C ASP A 416 -32.98 -16.16 7.16
N PHE A 417 -32.92 -16.29 5.82
CA PHE A 417 -32.38 -17.46 5.13
C PHE A 417 -31.26 -17.12 4.13
N VAL A 418 -30.14 -17.84 4.24
CA VAL A 418 -29.03 -17.75 3.29
C VAL A 418 -28.64 -19.14 2.79
N VAL A 419 -28.58 -19.31 1.48
CA VAL A 419 -27.95 -20.46 0.83
C VAL A 419 -26.79 -19.98 -0.04
N ASN A 420 -25.65 -20.66 0.03
CA ASN A 420 -24.51 -20.42 -0.86
C ASN A 420 -23.93 -21.74 -1.38
N THR A 421 -23.48 -21.71 -2.63
CA THR A 421 -22.80 -22.81 -3.31
C THR A 421 -21.50 -22.29 -3.95
N THR A 422 -20.43 -23.06 -3.84
CA THR A 422 -19.10 -22.67 -4.34
C THR A 422 -18.43 -23.85 -5.03
N ILE A 423 -17.87 -23.60 -6.21
CA ILE A 423 -17.00 -24.52 -6.95
C ILE A 423 -15.59 -23.90 -6.98
N ALA A 424 -14.61 -24.58 -6.41
CA ALA A 424 -13.21 -24.17 -6.45
C ALA A 424 -12.37 -25.10 -7.34
N ARG A 425 -11.66 -24.50 -8.31
CA ARG A 425 -10.75 -25.13 -9.27
C ARG A 425 -11.35 -26.31 -10.07
N GLY A 426 -12.67 -26.40 -10.14
CA GLY A 426 -13.39 -27.54 -10.72
C GLY A 426 -13.31 -28.86 -9.93
N MET A 427 -12.73 -28.87 -8.72
CA MET A 427 -12.41 -30.09 -7.97
C MET A 427 -12.99 -30.16 -6.55
N VAL A 428 -13.35 -29.01 -5.96
CA VAL A 428 -13.97 -28.91 -4.63
C VAL A 428 -15.31 -28.23 -4.76
N PHE A 429 -16.33 -28.85 -4.17
CA PHE A 429 -17.73 -28.45 -4.25
C PHE A 429 -18.26 -28.26 -2.81
N SER A 430 -18.70 -27.06 -2.49
CA SER A 430 -19.16 -26.70 -1.15
C SER A 430 -20.56 -26.09 -1.19
N ALA A 431 -21.36 -26.42 -0.19
CA ALA A 431 -22.68 -25.83 0.03
C ALA A 431 -22.86 -25.47 1.52
N SER A 432 -23.53 -24.35 1.77
CA SER A 432 -23.84 -23.88 3.12
C SER A 432 -25.24 -23.29 3.17
N ILE A 433 -25.97 -23.62 4.22
CA ILE A 433 -27.29 -23.06 4.53
C ILE A 433 -27.21 -22.43 5.93
N TYR A 434 -27.77 -21.23 6.08
CA TYR A 434 -28.05 -20.57 7.35
C TYR A 434 -29.55 -20.23 7.38
N ASN A 435 -30.17 -20.38 8.55
CA ASN A 435 -31.59 -20.11 8.73
C ASN A 435 -31.90 -19.62 10.15
N LYS A 436 -32.55 -18.46 10.27
CA LYS A 436 -33.08 -17.88 11.52
C LYS A 436 -34.56 -18.24 11.65
N PHE A 437 -34.88 -19.25 12.47
CA PHE A 437 -36.25 -19.74 12.65
C PHE A 437 -37.17 -18.76 13.40
N ASN A 438 -36.60 -17.89 14.23
CA ASN A 438 -37.24 -16.77 14.93
C ASN A 438 -36.16 -15.91 15.60
N ASP A 439 -36.54 -14.83 16.30
CA ASP A 439 -35.59 -13.95 16.99
C ASP A 439 -34.76 -14.65 18.09
N SER A 440 -35.27 -15.75 18.66
CA SER A 440 -34.49 -16.55 19.60
C SER A 440 -33.52 -17.52 18.91
N VAL A 441 -33.89 -18.19 17.81
CA VAL A 441 -33.15 -19.38 17.31
C VAL A 441 -32.63 -19.22 15.87
N GLU A 442 -31.30 -19.33 15.72
CA GLU A 442 -30.59 -19.43 14.44
C GLU A 442 -29.93 -20.81 14.28
N SER A 443 -29.74 -21.25 13.04
CA SER A 443 -29.02 -22.47 12.71
C SER A 443 -28.16 -22.32 11.45
N SER A 444 -27.15 -23.18 11.32
CA SER A 444 -26.38 -23.32 10.08
C SER A 444 -25.95 -24.75 9.83
N VAL A 445 -25.84 -25.10 8.55
CA VAL A 445 -25.34 -26.39 8.06
C VAL A 445 -24.30 -26.13 6.99
N THR A 446 -23.15 -26.77 7.09
CA THR A 446 -22.08 -26.68 6.08
C THR A 446 -21.71 -28.08 5.59
N MET A 447 -21.50 -28.20 4.28
CA MET A 447 -21.03 -29.43 3.64
C MET A 447 -19.99 -29.08 2.58
N SER A 448 -18.89 -29.83 2.54
CA SER A 448 -17.87 -29.68 1.49
C SER A 448 -17.38 -31.05 1.04
N TYR A 449 -17.29 -31.23 -0.28
CA TYR A 449 -16.85 -32.43 -0.97
C TYR A 449 -15.61 -32.12 -1.82
N ALA A 450 -14.56 -32.92 -1.67
CA ALA A 450 -13.29 -32.73 -2.38
C ALA A 450 -12.90 -34.00 -3.15
N ILE A 451 -12.79 -33.89 -4.47
CA ILE A 451 -12.34 -34.97 -5.33
C ILE A 451 -10.89 -35.34 -4.98
N ASN A 452 -10.63 -36.62 -4.76
CA ASN A 452 -9.32 -37.22 -4.44
C ASN A 452 -8.68 -36.80 -3.08
N SER A 453 -9.49 -36.38 -2.10
CA SER A 453 -9.07 -36.28 -0.68
C SER A 453 -9.25 -37.62 0.06
N LYS A 454 -8.52 -37.87 1.17
CA LYS A 454 -8.83 -38.97 2.10
C LYS A 454 -10.04 -38.64 2.98
N ASP A 455 -10.13 -37.41 3.48
CA ASP A 455 -11.34 -36.86 4.08
C ASP A 455 -12.18 -36.30 2.91
N MET A 456 -12.95 -37.17 2.24
CA MET A 456 -13.71 -36.79 1.02
C MET A 456 -14.84 -35.79 1.29
N THR A 457 -15.51 -35.92 2.45
CA THR A 457 -16.67 -35.09 2.82
C THR A 457 -16.51 -34.56 4.24
N ILE A 458 -16.63 -33.25 4.42
CA ILE A 458 -16.69 -32.58 5.73
C ILE A 458 -18.10 -32.01 5.90
N PHE A 459 -18.67 -32.20 7.09
CA PHE A 459 -20.03 -31.77 7.44
C PHE A 459 -20.03 -31.16 8.84
N GLY A 460 -20.85 -30.13 9.06
CA GLY A 460 -21.03 -29.51 10.37
C GLY A 460 -22.39 -28.83 10.53
N ILE A 461 -22.88 -28.81 11.76
CA ILE A 461 -24.12 -28.14 12.17
C ILE A 461 -23.79 -27.16 13.30
N GLY A 462 -24.31 -25.94 13.20
CA GLY A 462 -24.32 -24.92 14.26
C GLY A 462 -25.74 -24.53 14.65
N CYS A 463 -25.92 -24.14 15.91
CA CYS A 463 -27.15 -23.56 16.44
C CYS A 463 -26.81 -22.41 17.41
N ARG A 464 -27.60 -21.34 17.40
CA ARG A 464 -27.56 -20.24 18.36
C ARG A 464 -28.95 -20.05 18.93
N TRP A 465 -29.05 -19.92 20.24
CA TRP A 465 -30.31 -19.69 20.95
C TRP A 465 -30.16 -18.53 21.94
N HIS A 466 -30.82 -17.42 21.66
CA HIS A 466 -31.03 -16.33 22.60
C HIS A 466 -32.14 -16.75 23.57
N ILE A 467 -31.81 -16.90 24.86
CA ILE A 467 -32.75 -17.25 25.94
C ILE A 467 -33.60 -16.02 26.28
N ASP A 468 -32.95 -14.87 26.35
CA ASP A 468 -33.50 -13.53 26.54
C ASP A 468 -32.64 -12.53 25.73
N PRO A 469 -32.99 -11.23 25.66
CA PRO A 469 -32.27 -10.26 24.83
C PRO A 469 -30.78 -10.08 25.18
N ASP A 470 -30.36 -10.42 26.40
CA ASP A 470 -28.99 -10.28 26.89
C ASP A 470 -28.25 -11.64 26.97
N ALA A 471 -28.95 -12.77 26.85
CA ALA A 471 -28.43 -14.12 27.09
C ALA A 471 -28.43 -15.02 25.83
N VAL A 472 -27.26 -15.55 25.43
CA VAL A 472 -27.09 -16.34 24.20
C VAL A 472 -26.31 -17.63 24.42
N VAL A 473 -26.92 -18.78 24.10
CA VAL A 473 -26.25 -20.08 23.99
C VAL A 473 -25.86 -20.36 22.54
N ARG A 474 -24.73 -21.04 22.33
CA ARG A 474 -24.25 -21.48 21.02
C ARG A 474 -23.82 -22.95 21.11
N PHE A 475 -24.21 -23.73 20.10
CA PHE A 475 -23.87 -25.15 19.97
C PHE A 475 -23.25 -25.41 18.59
N LYS A 476 -22.28 -26.31 18.49
CA LYS A 476 -21.81 -26.84 17.20
C LYS A 476 -21.35 -28.30 17.30
N VAL A 477 -21.52 -29.03 16.20
CA VAL A 477 -21.04 -30.41 16.02
C VAL A 477 -20.47 -30.55 14.61
N ASP A 478 -19.36 -31.27 14.45
CA ASP A 478 -18.75 -31.60 13.16
C ASP A 478 -18.63 -33.12 12.91
N SER A 479 -18.33 -33.50 11.67
CA SER A 479 -18.06 -34.89 11.29
C SER A 479 -16.76 -35.48 11.89
N LYS A 480 -16.02 -34.68 12.67
CA LYS A 480 -14.86 -35.12 13.47
C LYS A 480 -15.21 -35.32 14.95
N TYR A 481 -16.50 -35.26 15.28
CA TYR A 481 -17.10 -35.55 16.60
C TYR A 481 -16.71 -34.53 17.68
N MET A 482 -16.35 -33.31 17.30
CA MET A 482 -16.09 -32.23 18.26
C MET A 482 -17.40 -31.55 18.66
N LEU A 483 -17.68 -31.51 19.97
CA LEU A 483 -18.86 -30.87 20.54
C LEU A 483 -18.46 -29.50 21.10
N GLY A 484 -18.98 -28.43 20.53
CA GLY A 484 -18.80 -27.07 21.05
C GLY A 484 -20.07 -26.57 21.74
N VAL A 485 -19.93 -26.07 22.97
CA VAL A 485 -20.97 -25.32 23.70
C VAL A 485 -20.40 -23.97 24.11
N GLY A 486 -21.20 -22.92 24.03
CA GLY A 486 -20.88 -21.60 24.56
C GLY A 486 -22.11 -20.91 25.13
N TYR A 487 -21.91 -20.07 26.13
CA TYR A 487 -22.92 -19.20 26.75
C TYR A 487 -22.34 -17.78 26.82
N SER A 488 -23.18 -16.78 26.62
CA SER A 488 -22.88 -15.35 26.71
C SER A 488 -24.00 -14.68 27.49
N GLN A 489 -23.66 -13.77 28.39
CA GLN A 489 -24.63 -12.96 29.13
C GLN A 489 -24.13 -11.53 29.21
N LYS A 490 -24.89 -10.57 28.68
CA LYS A 490 -24.77 -9.17 29.06
C LYS A 490 -25.41 -8.98 30.44
N LEU A 491 -24.68 -8.35 31.36
CA LEU A 491 -25.08 -8.14 32.75
C LEU A 491 -25.61 -6.71 32.98
N ARG A 492 -25.15 -5.77 32.16
CA ARG A 492 -25.60 -4.38 32.01
C ARG A 492 -24.89 -3.78 30.80
N ASP A 493 -25.19 -2.53 30.45
CA ASP A 493 -24.38 -1.80 29.46
C ASP A 493 -22.90 -1.73 29.92
N GLY A 494 -21.99 -1.91 28.96
CA GLY A 494 -20.55 -2.01 29.19
C GLY A 494 -20.06 -3.32 29.84
N VAL A 495 -20.91 -4.28 30.20
CA VAL A 495 -20.46 -5.51 30.88
C VAL A 495 -21.16 -6.76 30.33
N SER A 496 -20.38 -7.65 29.73
CA SER A 496 -20.81 -9.01 29.42
C SER A 496 -19.81 -10.07 29.91
N PHE A 497 -20.24 -11.30 30.08
CA PHE A 497 -19.34 -12.44 30.25
C PHE A 497 -19.72 -13.58 29.30
N SER A 498 -18.76 -14.45 29.01
CA SER A 498 -19.00 -15.68 28.27
C SER A 498 -18.24 -16.87 28.85
N LEU A 499 -18.83 -18.04 28.67
CA LEU A 499 -18.27 -19.35 28.98
C LEU A 499 -18.30 -20.19 27.71
N SER A 500 -17.30 -21.04 27.51
CA SER A 500 -17.26 -21.97 26.38
C SER A 500 -16.55 -23.26 26.76
N ALA A 501 -16.97 -24.34 26.11
CA ALA A 501 -16.40 -25.67 26.24
C ALA A 501 -16.32 -26.32 24.85
N MET A 502 -15.16 -26.83 24.48
CA MET A 502 -15.00 -27.70 23.32
C MET A 502 -14.55 -29.07 23.78
N VAL A 503 -15.44 -30.06 23.67
CA VAL A 503 -15.29 -31.40 24.21
C VAL A 503 -15.15 -32.41 23.06
N SER A 504 -14.25 -33.38 23.22
CA SER A 504 -14.15 -34.49 22.27
C SER A 504 -15.29 -35.47 22.50
N GLY A 505 -16.27 -35.55 21.58
CA GLY A 505 -17.38 -36.49 21.67
C GLY A 505 -16.96 -37.96 21.60
N LYS A 506 -15.74 -38.26 21.12
CA LYS A 506 -15.14 -39.60 21.16
C LYS A 506 -14.52 -39.95 22.52
N HIS A 507 -13.99 -38.96 23.23
CA HIS A 507 -13.32 -39.15 24.53
C HIS A 507 -13.75 -38.05 25.51
N PRO A 508 -15.00 -38.01 26.00
CA PRO A 508 -15.50 -36.86 26.75
C PRO A 508 -14.79 -36.63 28.10
N MET A 509 -14.28 -37.71 28.72
CA MET A 509 -13.66 -37.68 30.05
C MET A 509 -12.11 -37.61 30.02
N GLU A 510 -11.50 -37.91 28.86
CA GLU A 510 -10.05 -38.04 28.68
C GLU A 510 -9.50 -37.08 27.61
N GLY A 511 -10.38 -36.52 26.78
CA GLY A 511 -10.02 -35.59 25.72
C GLY A 511 -9.44 -34.29 26.27
N ASN A 512 -8.58 -33.66 25.47
CA ASN A 512 -8.02 -32.35 25.77
C ASN A 512 -9.10 -31.26 25.58
N ASN A 513 -10.05 -31.25 26.51
CA ASN A 513 -11.28 -30.46 26.46
C ASN A 513 -10.97 -29.00 26.79
N ASN A 514 -11.13 -28.11 25.81
CA ASN A 514 -10.77 -26.71 25.98
C ASN A 514 -11.94 -25.95 26.62
N LEU A 515 -11.73 -25.48 27.84
CA LEU A 515 -12.64 -24.54 28.51
C LEU A 515 -12.12 -23.10 28.31
N GLY A 516 -13.03 -22.18 28.01
CA GLY A 516 -12.74 -20.75 27.89
C GLY A 516 -13.73 -19.92 28.70
N PHE A 517 -13.23 -18.91 29.41
CA PHE A 517 -14.03 -17.88 30.07
C PHE A 517 -13.54 -16.51 29.57
N SER A 518 -14.47 -15.58 29.35
CA SER A 518 -14.18 -14.18 29.09
C SER A 518 -15.11 -13.29 29.93
N LEU A 519 -14.58 -12.17 30.39
CA LEU A 519 -15.34 -11.05 30.95
C LEU A 519 -14.98 -9.83 30.11
N GLU A 520 -15.95 -9.31 29.38
CA GLU A 520 -15.78 -8.24 28.40
C GLU A 520 -16.36 -6.95 28.97
N LEU A 521 -15.50 -5.94 29.07
CA LEU A 521 -15.76 -4.66 29.73
C LEU A 521 -15.57 -3.53 28.71
N GLU A 522 -16.65 -3.10 28.08
CA GLU A 522 -16.71 -1.85 27.32
C GLU A 522 -17.01 -0.68 28.26
N ALA A 523 -16.52 0.52 27.95
CA ALA A 523 -16.54 1.70 28.82
C ALA A 523 -17.02 2.95 28.08
#